data_AF-A0AA91J9M0-F1
#
_entry.id   AF-A0AA91J9M0-F1
#
_cell.length_a   1.000
_cell.length_b   1.000
_cell.length_c   1.000
_cell.angle_alpha   90.00
_cell.angle_beta   90.00
_cell.angle_gamma   90.00
#
_symmetry.space_group_name_H-M   'P 1'
#
loop_
_entity.id
_entity.type
_entity.pdbx_description
1 polymer ?
#
loop_
_entity_poly.entity_id
_entity_poly.type
_entity_poly.pdbx_seq_one_letter_code
_entity_poly.pdbx_strand_id
1 'polypeptide(L)'
;MIKRRNQATTLTEDDFVNGVTTDQSNETTKPDPKAPRKFKSHTLPLNEYEYNLLVELADKYGQTHSGIIRYALKQLALKSN
;
A
#
# COMPACT_ATOMS: atom_id res chain seq x y z
N MET A 1 -37.88 26.85 -1.31
CA MET A 1 -37.23 26.71 0.01
C MET A 1 -35.72 26.83 -0.18
N ILE A 2 -35.08 27.89 0.32
CA ILE A 2 -33.65 28.16 0.07
C ILE A 2 -32.82 27.40 1.11
N LYS A 3 -31.92 26.51 0.64
CA LYS A 3 -31.04 25.70 1.48
C LYS A 3 -29.90 26.58 2.00
N ARG A 4 -29.85 26.83 3.32
CA ARG A 4 -28.77 27.59 3.97
C ARG A 4 -27.45 26.84 3.81
N ARG A 5 -26.42 27.55 3.34
CA ARG A 5 -25.04 27.06 3.27
C ARG A 5 -24.50 26.98 4.71
N ASN A 6 -24.03 25.80 5.14
CA ASN A 6 -23.37 25.64 6.44
C ASN A 6 -22.13 26.54 6.49
N GLN A 7 -21.94 27.21 7.62
CA GLN A 7 -20.85 28.15 7.85
C GLN A 7 -19.50 27.43 7.73
N ALA A 8 -18.56 28.04 7.01
CA ALA A 8 -17.18 27.58 6.97
C ALA A 8 -16.56 27.74 8.37
N THR A 9 -15.76 26.76 8.78
CA THR A 9 -14.91 26.82 9.97
C THR A 9 -14.07 28.09 9.94
N THR A 10 -14.20 28.92 10.96
CA THR A 10 -13.41 30.14 11.15
C THR A 10 -12.00 29.76 11.58
N LEU A 11 -11.05 29.79 10.66
CA LEU A 11 -9.62 29.67 10.96
C LEU A 11 -9.16 30.95 11.66
N THR A 12 -8.52 30.84 12.83
CA THR A 12 -7.99 32.00 13.56
C THR A 12 -6.54 32.28 13.20
N GLU A 13 -6.05 33.48 13.53
CA GLU A 13 -4.65 33.86 13.31
C GLU A 13 -3.67 32.95 14.07
N ASP A 14 -4.10 32.43 15.23
CA ASP A 14 -3.34 31.45 16.00
C ASP A 14 -3.19 30.12 15.25
N ASP A 15 -4.20 29.67 14.48
CA ASP A 15 -4.10 28.45 13.66
C ASP A 15 -3.03 28.60 12.54
N PHE A 16 -2.86 29.82 12.04
CA PHE A 16 -1.83 30.15 11.04
C PHE A 16 -0.42 30.17 11.63
N VAL A 17 -0.22 30.81 12.79
CA VAL A 17 1.08 30.89 13.48
C VAL A 17 1.53 29.52 13.99
N ASN A 18 0.59 28.70 14.48
CA ASN A 18 0.88 27.37 14.97
C ASN A 18 1.11 26.33 13.85
N GLY A 19 1.02 26.74 12.58
CA GLY A 19 1.22 25.84 11.44
C GLY A 19 0.24 24.68 11.45
N VAL A 20 -0.99 24.89 11.95
CA VAL A 20 -2.03 23.87 11.95
C VAL A 20 -2.45 23.65 10.51
N THR A 21 -1.82 22.67 9.86
CA THR A 21 -2.34 22.13 8.62
C THR A 21 -3.56 21.31 9.00
N THR A 22 -4.76 21.74 8.60
CA THR A 22 -5.97 20.90 8.62
C THR A 22 -5.85 19.65 7.73
N ASP A 23 -4.70 19.47 7.09
CA ASP A 23 -4.31 18.22 6.50
C ASP A 23 -4.14 17.18 7.62
N GLN A 24 -5.22 16.44 7.85
CA GLN A 24 -5.20 15.10 8.46
C GLN A 24 -4.32 14.11 7.66
N SER A 25 -3.37 14.57 6.85
CA SER A 25 -2.42 13.75 6.10
C SER A 25 -1.33 13.15 6.98
N ASN A 26 -1.25 13.57 8.26
CA ASN A 26 -0.35 12.98 9.25
C ASN A 26 -0.98 11.83 10.05
N GLU A 27 -2.24 11.46 9.79
CA GLU A 27 -2.67 10.11 10.15
C GLU A 27 -1.96 9.16 9.20
N THR A 28 -1.02 8.37 9.74
CA THR A 28 -0.44 7.20 9.08
C THR A 28 -1.58 6.25 8.72
N THR A 29 -2.20 6.50 7.57
CA THR A 29 -3.34 5.73 7.11
C THR A 29 -2.82 4.32 6.90
N LYS A 30 -3.28 3.39 7.73
CA LYS A 30 -2.83 2.00 7.66
C LYS A 30 -3.02 1.51 6.21
N PRO A 31 -1.95 0.99 5.56
CA PRO A 31 -2.04 0.60 4.17
C PRO A 31 -3.12 -0.48 3.98
N ASP A 32 -4.01 -0.27 3.00
CA ASP A 32 -5.08 -1.22 2.71
C ASP A 32 -4.52 -2.48 2.00
N PRO A 33 -4.66 -3.68 2.60
CA PRO A 33 -4.15 -4.92 2.01
C PRO A 33 -4.89 -5.36 0.73
N LYS A 34 -6.06 -4.78 0.43
CA LYS A 34 -6.85 -5.07 -0.79
C LYS A 34 -6.68 -4.00 -1.87
N ALA A 35 -5.82 -3.01 -1.66
CA ALA A 35 -5.58 -1.94 -2.62
C ALA A 35 -5.09 -2.46 -3.99
N PRO A 36 -5.37 -1.74 -5.10
CA PRO A 36 -4.88 -2.09 -6.42
C PRO A 36 -3.34 -2.18 -6.49
N ARG A 37 -2.84 -3.14 -7.27
CA ARG A 37 -1.40 -3.41 -7.43
C ARG A 37 -0.72 -2.48 -8.44
N LYS A 38 -0.98 -1.17 -8.34
CA LYS A 38 -0.45 -0.13 -9.25
C LYS A 38 0.50 0.86 -8.55
N PHE A 39 0.97 0.53 -7.34
CA PHE A 39 1.78 1.45 -6.53
C PHE A 39 3.22 1.59 -7.06
N LYS A 40 3.98 0.48 -7.15
CA LYS A 40 5.36 0.44 -7.63
C LYS A 40 5.68 -0.91 -8.28
N SER A 41 6.63 -0.91 -9.21
CA SER A 41 7.22 -2.10 -9.85
C SER A 41 8.66 -2.32 -9.36
N HIS A 42 9.12 -3.57 -9.38
CA HIS A 42 10.50 -3.93 -9.07
C HIS A 42 10.98 -5.04 -10.02
N THR A 43 12.26 -4.98 -10.38
CA THR A 43 12.93 -5.99 -11.23
C THR A 43 13.82 -6.86 -10.35
N LEU A 44 13.66 -8.17 -10.45
CA LEU A 44 14.41 -9.14 -9.66
C LEU A 44 15.35 -9.93 -10.59
N PRO A 45 16.67 -9.70 -10.54
CA PRO A 45 17.63 -10.58 -11.20
C PRO A 45 17.67 -11.92 -10.46
N LEU A 46 17.73 -13.02 -11.20
CA LEU A 46 17.76 -14.38 -10.68
C LEU A 46 18.90 -15.17 -11.31
N ASN A 47 19.50 -16.07 -10.55
CA ASN A 47 20.34 -17.11 -11.13
C ASN A 47 19.49 -18.25 -11.71
N GLU A 48 20.13 -19.19 -12.42
CA GLU A 48 19.44 -20.31 -13.08
C GLU A 48 18.65 -21.18 -12.10
N TYR A 49 19.25 -21.49 -10.94
CA TYR A 49 18.60 -22.31 -9.92
C TYR A 49 17.33 -21.64 -9.38
N GLU A 50 17.41 -20.35 -9.03
CA GLU A 50 16.28 -19.59 -8.51
C GLU A 50 15.15 -19.45 -9.53
N TYR A 51 15.50 -19.25 -10.80
CA TYR A 51 14.53 -19.15 -11.88
C TYR A 51 13.80 -20.49 -12.09
N ASN A 52 14.52 -21.61 -12.13
CA ASN A 52 13.91 -22.93 -12.30
C ASN A 52 12.99 -23.27 -11.12
N LEU A 53 13.40 -22.96 -9.90
CA LEU A 53 12.55 -23.12 -8.71
C LEU A 53 11.26 -22.29 -8.82
N LEU A 54 11.36 -21.04 -9.31
CA LEU A 54 10.20 -20.17 -9.50
C LEU A 54 9.22 -20.73 -10.53
N VAL A 55 9.72 -21.28 -11.64
CA VAL A 55 8.91 -21.92 -12.69
C VAL A 55 8.21 -23.16 -12.15
N GLU A 56 8.93 -24.07 -11.48
CA GLU A 56 8.34 -25.28 -10.90
C GLU A 56 7.22 -24.97 -9.90
N LEU A 57 7.42 -23.96 -9.05
CA LEU A 57 6.39 -23.52 -8.10
C LEU A 57 5.19 -22.88 -8.80
N ALA A 58 5.43 -22.08 -9.85
CA ALA A 58 4.37 -21.45 -10.63
C ALA A 58 3.48 -22.52 -11.29
N ASP A 59 4.08 -23.52 -11.91
CA ASP A 59 3.38 -24.64 -12.55
C ASP A 59 2.62 -25.48 -11.52
N LYS A 60 3.28 -25.84 -10.41
CA LYS A 60 2.68 -26.67 -9.35
C LYS A 60 1.42 -26.04 -8.75
N TYR A 61 1.39 -24.72 -8.58
CA TYR A 61 0.26 -24.02 -7.97
C TYR A 61 -0.65 -23.31 -8.98
N GLY A 62 -0.37 -23.41 -10.28
CA GLY A 62 -1.12 -22.71 -11.33
C GLY A 62 -1.11 -21.19 -11.15
N GLN A 63 0.00 -20.62 -10.67
CA GLN A 63 0.14 -19.21 -10.36
C GLN A 63 1.16 -18.55 -11.28
N THR A 64 1.04 -17.23 -11.45
CA THR A 64 2.09 -16.45 -12.13
C THR A 64 3.36 -16.36 -11.26
N HIS A 65 4.53 -16.12 -11.87
CA HIS A 65 5.78 -15.85 -11.15
C HIS A 65 5.60 -14.75 -10.08
N SER A 66 4.97 -13.63 -10.44
CA SER A 66 4.67 -12.56 -9.50
C SER A 66 3.70 -12.99 -8.40
N GLY A 67 2.80 -13.94 -8.67
CA GLY A 67 1.91 -14.54 -7.67
C GLY A 67 2.68 -15.32 -6.62
N ILE A 68 3.61 -16.19 -7.04
CA ILE A 68 4.48 -16.96 -6.16
C ILE A 68 5.34 -16.05 -5.28
N ILE A 69 5.99 -15.04 -5.88
CA ILE A 69 6.82 -14.08 -5.13
C ILE A 69 5.99 -13.35 -4.06
N ARG A 70 4.78 -12.88 -4.41
CA ARG A 70 3.88 -12.22 -3.44
C ARG A 70 3.44 -13.17 -2.32
N TYR A 71 3.19 -14.44 -2.64
CA TYR A 71 2.85 -15.44 -1.64
C TYR A 71 4.01 -15.64 -0.66
N ALA A 72 5.24 -15.80 -1.15
CA ALA A 72 6.43 -15.95 -0.32
C ALA A 72 6.62 -14.75 0.64
N LEU A 73 6.46 -13.51 0.15
CA LEU A 73 6.52 -12.31 0.99
C LEU A 73 5.50 -12.35 2.14
N LYS A 74 4.27 -12.76 1.86
CA LYS A 74 3.23 -12.89 2.90
C LYS A 74 3.56 -13.99 3.91
N GLN A 75 4.07 -15.13 3.45
CA GLN A 75 4.44 -16.23 4.34
C GLN A 75 5.60 -15.86 5.27
N LEU A 76 6.59 -15.12 4.76
CA LEU A 76 7.69 -14.61 5.59
C LEU A 76 7.21 -13.64 6.66
N ALA A 77 6.27 -12.74 6.32
CA ALA A 77 5.68 -11.80 7.28
C ALA A 77 4.82 -12.50 8.36
N LEU A 78 4.18 -13.63 8.01
CA LEU A 78 3.43 -14.45 8.98
C LEU A 78 4.38 -15.21 9.93
N LYS A 79 5.54 -15.66 9.44
CA LYS A 79 6.51 -16.41 10.24
C LYS A 79 7.24 -15.54 11.27
N SER A 80 7.33 -14.23 11.03
CA SER A 80 8.02 -13.27 11.91
C SER A 80 7.14 -12.70 13.03
N ASN A 81 5.84 -13.06 13.07
CA ASN A 81 4.91 -12.72 14.15
C ASN A 81 4.55 -13.98 14.94
#